data_AF-A0A357M5P5-F1
#
_entry.id   AF-A0A357M5P5-F1
#
_cell.length_a   1.000
_cell.length_b   1.000
_cell.length_c   1.000
_cell.angle_alpha   90.00
_cell.angle_beta   90.00
_cell.angle_gamma   90.00
#
_symmetry.space_group_name_H-M   'P 1'
#
loop_
_entity.id
_entity.type
_entity.pdbx_description
1 polymer ?
#
loop_
_entity_poly.entity_id
_entity_poly.type
_entity_poly.pdbx_seq_one_letter_code
_entity_poly.pdbx_strand_id
1 'polypeptide(L)'
;MKRSLKSIISKIVLMCLFVTSIGPVYSIQAASAPKINEGLVNGEFPLNLTQTGDIDWLHFKADNLNQLQRMQKAGPNSVTFSVYGDTATEGKLNRGSDADYMSYTWSNGMPGFEYGLNDTGTGLFYPKSSRDKGNYNNVGWDIEVAAQPQDSTLVFGLGLWQADVDLNIYTDDVLSVTRSVYGDSVSKNYKYQVNVPANAKLKIEGRLAKVVAKNGNMSFSGLALSSKALADKLALQNEYNRVSNMTQGLYTNETWQVLVNTLAAAKLVLDRTEATQPEVDSAINALVAAQVGLVKRESNIVIDFTDKAFKEYTFGAKTDQQDRYQTFTAKEAVDMKYVQVNVKRYKEPVSDLIIKLYAVNSEGLPTGDPLVQTTVDKNRIVDGGLTTAELSYSLLGDTRYALVLTQQERGSGEYRWVIMSKNFESQKEYFGKSTSGVFKSEASLGTGIMRIVKEGNVDRAPLQAL
;
A
#
# COMPACT_ATOMS: atom_id res chain seq x y z
N MET A 1 3.34 32.30 69.56
CA MET A 1 2.17 31.42 69.30
C MET A 1 2.71 30.01 69.09
N LYS A 2 2.83 29.14 70.10
CA LYS A 2 1.80 28.32 70.77
C LYS A 2 0.92 27.47 69.82
N ARG A 3 1.29 26.18 69.74
CA ARG A 3 0.47 24.95 69.62
C ARG A 3 -0.26 24.73 68.27
N SER A 4 -0.38 23.53 67.71
CA SER A 4 -0.37 22.20 68.33
C SER A 4 0.11 21.05 67.42
N LEU A 5 0.81 20.13 68.06
CA LEU A 5 1.15 18.75 67.69
C LEU A 5 -0.08 17.83 67.75
N LYS A 6 -0.13 16.77 66.91
CA LYS A 6 -0.75 15.43 67.10
C LYS A 6 -0.54 14.65 65.77
N SER A 7 -0.03 13.42 65.70
CA SER A 7 0.11 12.34 66.66
C SER A 7 1.25 11.38 66.25
N ILE A 8 2.00 10.90 67.24
CA ILE A 8 2.97 9.79 67.22
C ILE A 8 2.24 8.54 67.68
N ILE A 9 2.44 7.36 67.06
CA ILE A 9 2.63 6.07 67.78
C ILE A 9 3.67 5.21 67.05
N SER A 10 4.57 4.66 67.85
CA SER A 10 5.70 3.78 67.56
C SER A 10 5.44 2.38 68.12
N LYS A 11 6.15 1.37 67.59
CA LYS A 11 6.67 0.11 68.21
C LYS A 11 6.16 -1.23 67.66
N ILE A 12 7.06 -1.90 66.93
CA ILE A 12 7.69 -3.24 67.12
C ILE A 12 6.83 -4.40 67.69
N VAL A 13 7.14 -5.61 67.18
CA VAL A 13 6.97 -7.01 67.67
C VAL A 13 6.11 -7.79 66.64
N LEU A 14 6.51 -8.91 66.03
CA LEU A 14 7.09 -10.14 66.56
C LEU A 14 7.74 -10.97 65.43
N MET A 15 8.95 -11.46 65.67
CA MET A 15 9.61 -12.49 64.87
C MET A 15 9.04 -13.85 65.30
N CYS A 16 8.23 -14.48 64.46
CA CYS A 16 7.85 -15.90 64.61
C CYS A 16 8.56 -16.71 63.52
N LEU A 17 9.56 -17.48 63.94
CA LEU A 17 10.10 -18.60 63.18
C LEU A 17 8.98 -19.63 62.98
N PHE A 18 8.51 -19.77 61.75
CA PHE A 18 7.94 -21.03 61.27
C PHE A 18 8.92 -21.63 60.27
N VAL A 19 9.67 -22.63 60.73
CA VAL A 19 10.38 -23.57 59.86
C VAL A 19 9.32 -24.46 59.24
N THR A 20 8.87 -24.12 58.04
CA THR A 20 8.19 -25.06 57.15
C THR A 20 9.18 -25.45 56.06
N SER A 21 9.33 -26.75 55.84
CA SER A 21 10.18 -27.32 54.80
C SER A 21 9.73 -26.81 53.42
N ILE A 22 10.47 -25.84 52.88
CA ILE A 22 10.32 -25.38 51.50
C ILE A 22 10.88 -26.51 50.62
N GLY A 23 10.00 -27.29 49.98
CA GLY A 23 10.39 -28.13 48.85
C GLY A 23 11.00 -27.27 47.73
N PRO A 24 11.73 -27.85 46.77
CA PRO A 24 12.45 -27.07 45.77
C PRO A 24 11.51 -26.06 45.10
N VAL A 25 11.81 -24.77 45.30
CA VAL A 25 11.17 -23.68 44.56
C VAL A 25 11.66 -23.83 43.12
N TYR A 26 10.83 -24.43 42.28
CA TYR A 26 10.98 -24.27 40.85
C TYR A 26 10.77 -22.78 40.57
N SER A 27 11.85 -22.07 40.26
CA SER A 27 11.75 -20.75 39.67
C SER A 27 10.99 -20.91 38.36
N ILE A 28 9.71 -20.54 38.35
CA ILE A 28 8.98 -20.29 37.10
C ILE A 28 9.68 -19.09 36.48
N GLN A 29 10.62 -19.36 35.59
CA GLN A 29 11.16 -18.33 34.72
C GLN A 29 9.97 -17.85 33.88
N ALA A 30 9.56 -16.59 34.08
CA ALA A 30 8.51 -16.00 33.28
C ALA A 30 8.83 -16.25 31.80
N ALA A 31 7.91 -16.88 31.07
CA ALA A 31 8.08 -17.09 29.64
C ALA A 31 8.38 -15.72 29.00
N SER A 32 9.48 -15.63 28.27
CA SER A 32 9.80 -14.40 27.54
C SER A 32 8.65 -14.10 26.59
N ALA A 33 8.14 -12.87 26.61
CA ALA A 33 7.07 -12.45 25.70
C ALA A 33 7.42 -12.82 24.25
N PRO A 34 6.43 -13.27 23.44
CA PRO A 34 6.70 -13.73 22.09
C PRO A 34 7.30 -12.59 21.26
N LYS A 35 8.34 -12.92 20.47
CA LYS A 35 8.88 -11.96 19.50
C LYS A 35 7.87 -11.80 18.37
N ILE A 36 7.47 -10.55 18.11
CA ILE A 36 6.51 -10.20 17.07
C ILE A 36 7.18 -9.26 16.07
N ASN A 37 7.18 -9.66 14.81
CA ASN A 37 7.50 -8.79 13.68
C ASN A 37 6.20 -8.44 12.96
N GLU A 38 5.91 -7.15 12.82
CA GLU A 38 4.66 -6.66 12.25
C GLU A 38 4.88 -5.42 11.38
N GLY A 39 3.98 -5.17 10.44
CA GLY A 39 3.98 -3.92 9.68
C GLY A 39 2.92 -3.88 8.58
N LEU A 40 2.77 -2.70 7.99
CA LEU A 40 1.90 -2.47 6.84
C LEU A 40 2.44 -3.19 5.60
N VAL A 41 1.54 -3.85 4.89
CA VAL A 41 1.78 -4.37 3.54
C VAL A 41 1.59 -3.21 2.56
N ASN A 42 2.52 -3.06 1.62
CA ASN A 42 2.44 -2.10 0.52
C ASN A 42 2.46 -2.87 -0.80
N GLY A 43 1.33 -2.93 -1.51
CA GLY A 43 1.12 -3.82 -2.64
C GLY A 43 0.75 -5.25 -2.21
N GLU A 44 1.35 -6.25 -2.84
CA GLU A 44 1.09 -7.66 -2.56
C GLU A 44 2.09 -8.23 -1.54
N PHE A 45 1.60 -8.95 -0.53
CA PHE A 45 2.42 -9.86 0.26
C PHE A 45 2.00 -11.32 0.03
N PRO A 46 2.77 -12.10 -0.74
CA PRO A 46 2.45 -13.49 -1.02
C PRO A 46 2.83 -14.41 0.15
N LEU A 47 1.93 -15.31 0.53
CA LEU A 47 2.15 -16.34 1.53
C LEU A 47 1.84 -17.74 0.96
N ASN A 48 2.88 -18.55 0.80
CA ASN A 48 2.70 -19.95 0.43
C ASN A 48 2.35 -20.77 1.67
N LEU A 49 1.07 -21.12 1.81
CA LEU A 49 0.54 -21.84 2.97
C LEU A 49 1.06 -23.27 3.07
N THR A 50 1.30 -23.96 1.94
CA THR A 50 1.85 -25.33 1.98
C THR A 50 3.31 -25.35 2.41
N GLN A 51 4.12 -24.43 1.90
CA GLN A 51 5.55 -24.37 2.24
C GLN A 51 5.79 -23.77 3.62
N THR A 52 5.04 -22.73 3.99
CA THR A 52 5.20 -22.03 5.27
C THR A 52 4.45 -22.74 6.40
N GLY A 53 3.23 -23.22 6.12
CA GLY A 53 2.34 -23.88 7.08
C GLY A 53 2.63 -25.38 7.23
N ASP A 54 3.89 -25.74 7.41
CA ASP A 54 4.32 -27.13 7.50
C ASP A 54 3.80 -27.82 8.78
N ILE A 55 3.39 -27.06 9.81
CA ILE A 55 2.56 -27.56 10.92
C ILE A 55 1.08 -27.47 10.54
N ASP A 56 0.55 -26.27 10.29
CA ASP A 56 -0.86 -26.04 9.98
C ASP A 56 -1.06 -24.75 9.17
N TRP A 57 -2.20 -24.61 8.51
CA TRP A 57 -2.60 -23.36 7.86
C TRP A 57 -4.12 -23.28 7.70
N LEU A 58 -4.64 -22.04 7.72
CA LEU A 58 -6.03 -21.72 7.42
C LEU A 58 -6.09 -20.65 6.33
N HIS A 59 -7.14 -20.69 5.51
CA HIS A 59 -7.50 -19.64 4.57
C HIS A 59 -9.01 -19.44 4.58
N PHE A 60 -9.48 -18.24 4.25
CA PHE A 60 -10.88 -17.87 4.23
C PHE A 60 -11.25 -17.16 2.94
N LYS A 61 -12.40 -17.53 2.35
CA LYS A 61 -12.97 -16.81 1.20
C LYS A 61 -14.49 -16.96 1.17
N ALA A 62 -15.13 -16.39 0.16
CA ALA A 62 -16.55 -16.62 -0.11
C ALA A 62 -16.84 -18.03 -0.65
N ASP A 63 -17.91 -18.65 -0.16
CA ASP A 63 -18.59 -19.71 -0.90
C ASP A 63 -19.53 -19.13 -2.00
N ASN A 64 -20.31 -20.01 -2.64
CA ASN A 64 -21.26 -19.65 -3.69
C ASN A 64 -22.43 -18.76 -3.21
N LEU A 65 -22.59 -18.58 -1.89
CA LEU A 65 -23.61 -17.75 -1.25
C LEU A 65 -23.00 -16.51 -0.56
N ASN A 66 -21.74 -16.19 -0.86
CA ASN A 66 -20.95 -15.14 -0.21
C ASN A 66 -20.81 -15.30 1.32
N GLN A 67 -21.02 -16.52 1.83
CA GLN A 67 -20.77 -16.84 3.23
C GLN A 67 -19.29 -17.13 3.43
N LEU A 68 -18.83 -16.96 4.68
CA LEU A 68 -17.46 -17.23 5.06
C LEU A 68 -17.16 -18.73 4.95
N GLN A 69 -16.34 -19.11 3.99
CA GLN A 69 -15.85 -20.47 3.80
C GLN A 69 -14.44 -20.59 4.35
N ARG A 70 -14.22 -21.57 5.22
CA ARG A 70 -12.91 -21.94 5.72
C ARG A 70 -12.29 -23.02 4.84
N MET A 71 -11.03 -22.81 4.49
CA MET A 71 -10.12 -23.79 3.93
C MET A 71 -9.01 -24.02 4.95
N GLN A 72 -8.51 -25.25 5.03
CA GLN A 72 -7.44 -25.59 5.95
C GLN A 72 -6.60 -26.73 5.42
N LYS A 73 -5.44 -26.92 6.03
CA LYS A 73 -4.57 -28.07 5.77
C LYS A 73 -5.30 -29.39 5.99
N ALA A 74 -4.98 -30.41 5.19
CA ALA A 74 -5.47 -31.76 5.43
C ALA A 74 -4.74 -32.42 6.62
N GLY A 75 -5.47 -33.15 7.46
CA GLY A 75 -4.91 -33.94 8.56
C GLY A 75 -5.17 -33.32 9.95
N PRO A 76 -4.32 -33.62 10.95
CA PRO A 76 -4.42 -33.03 12.29
C PRO A 76 -4.16 -31.52 12.26
N ASN A 77 -4.99 -30.76 12.97
CA ASN A 77 -4.87 -29.31 13.06
C ASN A 77 -4.30 -28.91 14.41
N SER A 78 -3.39 -27.94 14.40
CA SER A 78 -2.80 -27.31 15.58
C SER A 78 -3.37 -25.91 15.83
N VAL A 79 -4.09 -25.34 14.87
CA VAL A 79 -4.67 -24.01 14.95
C VAL A 79 -6.19 -24.09 14.92
N THR A 80 -6.84 -23.38 15.83
CA THR A 80 -8.29 -23.16 15.80
C THR A 80 -8.58 -21.69 15.48
N PHE A 81 -9.72 -21.46 14.85
CA PHE A 81 -10.26 -20.13 14.62
C PHE A 81 -11.74 -20.12 15.02
N SER A 82 -12.16 -19.10 15.76
CA SER A 82 -13.56 -18.92 16.16
C SER A 82 -13.99 -17.46 16.01
N VAL A 83 -15.27 -17.26 15.72
CA VAL A 83 -15.88 -15.93 15.67
C VAL A 83 -16.31 -15.55 17.09
N TYR A 84 -15.97 -14.34 17.52
CA TYR A 84 -16.23 -13.86 18.88
C TYR A 84 -17.44 -12.93 18.93
N GLY A 85 -18.33 -13.13 19.90
CA GLY A 85 -19.36 -12.16 20.26
C GLY A 85 -20.43 -11.91 19.18
N ASP A 86 -20.92 -10.68 19.14
CA ASP A 86 -21.92 -10.15 18.18
C ASP A 86 -21.29 -9.85 16.81
N THR A 87 -20.55 -10.81 16.27
CA THR A 87 -19.87 -10.66 14.99
C THR A 87 -20.66 -11.33 13.88
N ALA A 88 -20.94 -10.57 12.83
CA ALA A 88 -21.37 -11.09 11.55
C ALA A 88 -20.16 -11.29 10.65
N THR A 89 -20.28 -12.28 9.76
CA THR A 89 -19.22 -12.66 8.83
C THR A 89 -19.71 -12.56 7.40
N GLU A 90 -18.83 -12.17 6.51
CA GLU A 90 -19.04 -12.21 5.06
C GLU A 90 -17.78 -12.75 4.39
N GLY A 91 -17.94 -13.63 3.40
CA GLY A 91 -16.82 -14.05 2.58
C GLY A 91 -16.65 -13.13 1.37
N LYS A 92 -15.40 -12.91 0.95
CA LYS A 92 -15.06 -12.28 -0.33
C LYS A 92 -14.24 -13.24 -1.18
N LEU A 93 -14.54 -13.30 -2.47
CA LEU A 93 -13.82 -14.15 -3.44
C LEU A 93 -12.42 -13.60 -3.77
N ASN A 94 -12.21 -12.30 -3.63
CA ASN A 94 -10.96 -11.62 -3.95
C ASN A 94 -10.87 -10.26 -3.23
N ARG A 95 -9.68 -9.64 -3.32
CA ARG A 95 -9.36 -8.32 -2.74
C ARG A 95 -10.12 -7.12 -3.33
N GLY A 96 -10.91 -7.31 -4.40
CA GLY A 96 -11.57 -6.21 -5.09
C GLY A 96 -10.59 -5.13 -5.60
N SER A 97 -10.79 -3.89 -5.16
CA SER A 97 -9.95 -2.74 -5.54
C SER A 97 -8.82 -2.43 -4.55
N ASP A 98 -8.66 -3.21 -3.49
CA ASP A 98 -7.66 -2.94 -2.46
C ASP A 98 -6.25 -3.06 -3.07
N ALA A 99 -5.45 -2.02 -2.87
CA ALA A 99 -4.08 -1.93 -3.40
C ALA A 99 -3.10 -2.73 -2.55
N ASP A 100 -3.34 -2.80 -1.24
CA ASP A 100 -2.50 -3.47 -0.25
C ASP A 100 -3.21 -4.74 0.25
N TYR A 101 -2.61 -5.91 0.00
CA TYR A 101 -3.28 -7.19 0.25
C TYR A 101 -2.31 -8.35 0.46
N MET A 102 -2.79 -9.36 1.18
CA MET A 102 -2.15 -10.68 1.24
C MET A 102 -2.66 -11.56 0.09
N SER A 103 -1.79 -12.37 -0.50
CA SER A 103 -2.17 -13.41 -1.45
C SER A 103 -1.69 -14.79 -0.98
N TYR A 104 -2.41 -15.84 -1.37
CA TYR A 104 -2.21 -17.17 -0.80
C TYR A 104 -2.09 -18.23 -1.88
N THR A 105 -1.13 -19.14 -1.70
CA THR A 105 -0.96 -20.33 -2.57
C THR A 105 -0.82 -21.59 -1.72
N TRP A 106 -1.38 -22.71 -2.19
CA TRP A 106 -1.24 -24.01 -1.53
C TRP A 106 -1.45 -25.18 -2.50
N SER A 107 -0.99 -26.36 -2.10
CA SER A 107 -1.08 -27.62 -2.83
C SER A 107 -1.39 -28.84 -1.93
N ASN A 108 -1.74 -28.64 -0.66
CA ASN A 108 -2.03 -29.72 0.30
C ASN A 108 -3.22 -29.45 1.24
N GLY A 109 -4.29 -28.85 0.72
CA GLY A 109 -5.49 -28.56 1.50
C GLY A 109 -6.41 -29.76 1.73
N MET A 110 -7.40 -29.57 2.58
CA MET A 110 -8.49 -30.52 2.82
C MET A 110 -9.26 -30.87 1.53
N PRO A 111 -10.03 -31.98 1.50
CA PRO A 111 -10.78 -32.41 0.33
C PRO A 111 -11.67 -31.30 -0.28
N GLY A 112 -11.56 -31.09 -1.60
CA GLY A 112 -12.24 -30.02 -2.33
C GLY A 112 -11.51 -28.67 -2.33
N PHE A 113 -10.43 -28.54 -1.57
CA PHE A 113 -9.60 -27.33 -1.45
C PHE A 113 -8.12 -27.67 -1.49
N GLU A 114 -7.72 -28.68 -2.25
CA GLU A 114 -6.36 -29.20 -2.28
C GLU A 114 -5.37 -28.21 -2.89
N TYR A 115 -5.86 -27.29 -3.74
CA TYR A 115 -5.04 -26.36 -4.50
C TYR A 115 -5.60 -24.94 -4.50
N GLY A 116 -4.70 -23.96 -4.40
CA GLY A 116 -5.00 -22.55 -4.56
C GLY A 116 -3.81 -21.82 -5.17
N LEU A 117 -4.10 -20.95 -6.13
CA LEU A 117 -3.10 -20.17 -6.86
C LEU A 117 -3.43 -18.68 -6.75
N ASN A 118 -2.55 -17.93 -6.07
CA ASN A 118 -2.67 -16.49 -5.90
C ASN A 118 -4.08 -16.06 -5.43
N ASP A 119 -4.66 -16.85 -4.51
CA ASP A 119 -6.01 -16.60 -4.00
C ASP A 119 -5.94 -15.38 -3.06
N THR A 120 -6.82 -14.42 -3.29
CA THR A 120 -6.91 -13.18 -2.49
C THR A 120 -8.25 -13.09 -1.76
N GLY A 121 -8.91 -14.22 -1.57
CA GLY A 121 -10.12 -14.31 -0.77
C GLY A 121 -9.90 -13.84 0.66
N THR A 122 -10.96 -13.35 1.28
CA THR A 122 -10.90 -12.92 2.68
C THR A 122 -12.23 -13.13 3.38
N GLY A 123 -12.19 -13.29 4.70
CA GLY A 123 -13.33 -13.06 5.57
C GLY A 123 -13.41 -11.62 6.01
N LEU A 124 -14.60 -11.04 6.05
CA LEU A 124 -14.92 -9.78 6.73
C LEU A 124 -15.65 -10.08 8.03
N PHE A 125 -15.31 -9.31 9.06
CA PHE A 125 -15.87 -9.43 10.40
C PHE A 125 -16.31 -8.04 10.86
N TYR A 126 -17.58 -7.92 11.23
CA TYR A 126 -18.22 -6.65 11.56
C TYR A 126 -19.34 -6.84 12.58
N PRO A 127 -19.82 -5.78 13.25
CA PRO A 127 -20.89 -5.92 14.22
C PRO A 127 -22.16 -6.44 13.56
N LYS A 128 -22.73 -7.52 14.08
CA LYS A 128 -23.94 -8.15 13.53
C LYS A 128 -25.17 -7.30 13.74
N SER A 129 -25.25 -6.63 14.89
CA SER A 129 -26.38 -5.76 15.25
C SER A 129 -26.42 -4.44 14.46
N SER A 130 -25.30 -3.95 13.93
CA SER A 130 -25.24 -2.66 13.23
C SER A 130 -24.04 -2.51 12.29
N ARG A 131 -24.22 -1.75 11.20
CA ARG A 131 -23.12 -1.31 10.32
C ARG A 131 -22.77 0.17 10.52
N ASP A 132 -23.37 0.82 11.51
CA ASP A 132 -23.18 2.25 11.74
C ASP A 132 -21.90 2.55 12.53
N LYS A 133 -21.46 3.80 12.47
CA LYS A 133 -20.32 4.29 13.25
C LYS A 133 -20.60 4.17 14.75
N GLY A 134 -19.60 3.81 15.52
CA GLY A 134 -19.74 3.65 16.97
C GLY A 134 -18.61 2.84 17.59
N ASN A 135 -18.62 2.76 18.93
CA ASN A 135 -17.73 1.90 19.67
C ASN A 135 -18.39 0.53 19.86
N TYR A 136 -17.59 -0.53 19.75
CA TYR A 136 -18.04 -1.91 19.89
C TYR A 136 -17.06 -2.64 20.81
N ASN A 137 -17.56 -3.51 21.68
CA ASN A 137 -16.74 -4.22 22.67
C ASN A 137 -16.92 -5.74 22.61
N ASN A 138 -17.78 -6.24 21.72
CA ASN A 138 -18.13 -7.64 21.59
C ASN A 138 -18.11 -8.10 20.14
N VAL A 139 -17.09 -7.68 19.38
CA VAL A 139 -16.95 -7.97 17.94
C VAL A 139 -15.51 -8.38 17.66
N GLY A 140 -15.30 -9.48 16.95
CA GLY A 140 -13.97 -10.00 16.68
C GLY A 140 -13.91 -11.48 16.35
N TRP A 141 -12.72 -12.04 16.51
CA TRP A 141 -12.41 -13.45 16.33
C TRP A 141 -11.23 -13.86 17.22
N ASP A 142 -11.09 -15.16 17.45
CA ASP A 142 -9.99 -15.77 18.20
C ASP A 142 -9.21 -16.76 17.31
N ILE A 143 -7.90 -16.76 17.48
CA ILE A 143 -6.99 -17.81 17.00
C ILE A 143 -6.36 -18.45 18.22
N GLU A 144 -6.38 -19.78 18.29
CA GLU A 144 -5.62 -20.53 19.30
C GLU A 144 -4.65 -21.47 18.61
N VAL A 145 -3.40 -21.47 19.08
CA VAL A 145 -2.36 -22.39 18.65
C VAL A 145 -2.07 -23.34 19.80
N ALA A 146 -2.30 -24.63 19.57
CA ALA A 146 -1.95 -25.67 20.51
C ALA A 146 -0.43 -25.72 20.74
N ALA A 147 -0.02 -26.08 21.95
CA ALA A 147 1.38 -26.22 22.32
C ALA A 147 2.12 -27.17 21.36
N GLN A 148 3.24 -26.69 20.80
CA GLN A 148 4.09 -27.45 19.89
C GLN A 148 5.33 -27.96 20.62
N PRO A 149 5.89 -29.14 20.27
CA PRO A 149 7.06 -29.69 20.96
C PRO A 149 8.36 -28.88 20.74
N GLN A 150 8.33 -27.91 19.83
CA GLN A 150 9.46 -27.06 19.43
C GLN A 150 8.98 -25.64 19.18
N ASP A 151 9.91 -24.70 19.10
CA ASP A 151 9.60 -23.33 18.71
C ASP A 151 8.91 -23.32 17.33
N SER A 152 7.91 -22.46 17.19
CA SER A 152 7.16 -22.32 15.95
C SER A 152 6.95 -20.86 15.60
N THR A 153 6.55 -20.60 14.35
CA THR A 153 6.31 -19.25 13.84
C THR A 153 4.93 -19.18 13.19
N LEU A 154 4.04 -18.36 13.72
CA LEU A 154 2.74 -18.06 13.12
C LEU A 154 2.85 -16.80 12.24
N VAL A 155 2.39 -16.89 10.99
CA VAL A 155 2.31 -15.75 10.06
C VAL A 155 0.86 -15.55 9.61
N PHE A 156 0.34 -14.33 9.68
CA PHE A 156 -1.02 -14.01 9.23
C PHE A 156 -1.17 -12.55 8.79
N GLY A 157 -2.26 -12.27 8.09
CA GLY A 157 -2.66 -10.92 7.70
C GLY A 157 -3.91 -10.44 8.46
N LEU A 158 -3.96 -9.16 8.77
CA LEU A 158 -5.11 -8.47 9.36
C LEU A 158 -5.42 -7.23 8.52
N GLY A 159 -6.58 -7.21 7.87
CA GLY A 159 -7.05 -6.05 7.13
C GLY A 159 -8.06 -5.22 7.93
N LEU A 160 -8.16 -3.94 7.58
CA LEU A 160 -8.94 -2.94 8.29
C LEU A 160 -9.50 -1.95 7.27
N TRP A 161 -10.79 -1.64 7.37
CA TRP A 161 -11.38 -0.54 6.62
C TRP A 161 -12.31 0.26 7.51
N GLN A 162 -12.02 1.55 7.70
CA GLN A 162 -12.82 2.45 8.54
C GLN A 162 -13.14 1.87 9.93
N ALA A 163 -12.21 1.13 10.54
CA ALA A 163 -12.38 0.51 11.85
C ALA A 163 -11.06 0.49 12.63
N ASP A 164 -11.18 0.59 13.95
CA ASP A 164 -10.06 0.42 14.89
C ASP A 164 -10.13 -0.98 15.50
N VAL A 165 -8.99 -1.65 15.55
CA VAL A 165 -8.89 -3.03 16.03
C VAL A 165 -7.78 -3.14 17.06
N ASP A 166 -8.10 -3.81 18.18
CA ASP A 166 -7.13 -4.25 19.16
C ASP A 166 -6.80 -5.72 18.92
N LEU A 167 -5.50 -6.03 18.84
CA LEU A 167 -4.96 -7.37 18.76
C LEU A 167 -4.31 -7.70 20.11
N ASN A 168 -4.95 -8.58 20.88
CA ASN A 168 -4.44 -9.04 22.17
C ASN A 168 -3.82 -10.43 22.00
N ILE A 169 -2.57 -10.60 22.41
CA ILE A 169 -1.80 -11.82 22.25
C ILE A 169 -1.45 -12.34 23.63
N TYR A 170 -1.83 -13.59 23.88
CA TYR A 170 -1.62 -14.29 25.14
C TYR A 170 -0.70 -15.48 24.90
N THR A 171 0.18 -15.73 25.87
CA THR A 171 1.03 -16.92 25.92
C THR A 171 0.72 -17.64 27.22
N ASP A 172 0.33 -18.91 27.15
CA ASP A 172 -0.16 -19.70 28.29
C ASP A 172 -1.21 -18.96 29.12
N ASP A 173 -2.21 -18.40 28.41
CA ASP A 173 -3.34 -17.65 28.96
C ASP A 173 -2.98 -16.32 29.67
N VAL A 174 -1.70 -15.90 29.62
CA VAL A 174 -1.22 -14.62 30.14
C VAL A 174 -1.12 -13.61 29.00
N LEU A 175 -1.83 -12.48 29.13
CA LEU A 175 -1.75 -11.37 28.17
C LEU A 175 -0.30 -10.88 28.11
N SER A 176 0.32 -11.06 26.95
CA SER A 176 1.72 -10.70 26.72
C SER A 176 1.83 -9.38 25.99
N VAL A 177 0.93 -9.13 25.03
CA VAL A 177 1.00 -7.98 24.13
C VAL A 177 -0.40 -7.51 23.74
N THR A 178 -0.61 -6.19 23.70
CA THR A 178 -1.71 -5.55 22.98
C THR A 178 -1.16 -4.66 21.86
N ARG A 179 -1.76 -4.73 20.68
CA ARG A 179 -1.50 -3.83 19.55
C ARG A 179 -2.81 -3.19 19.11
N SER A 180 -2.84 -1.87 19.02
CA SER A 180 -3.99 -1.15 18.47
C SER A 180 -3.64 -0.65 17.07
N VAL A 181 -4.46 -1.03 16.09
CA VAL A 181 -4.34 -0.58 14.70
C VAL A 181 -5.57 0.23 14.32
N TYR A 182 -5.33 1.41 13.75
CA TYR A 182 -6.38 2.40 13.47
C TYR A 182 -6.64 2.49 11.96
N GLY A 183 -7.90 2.28 11.59
CA GLY A 183 -8.38 2.41 10.22
C GLY A 183 -8.74 3.84 9.88
N ASP A 184 -8.56 4.22 8.61
CA ASP A 184 -8.99 5.51 8.09
C ASP A 184 -9.80 5.30 6.79
N SER A 185 -9.84 6.30 5.91
CA SER A 185 -10.55 6.20 4.62
C SER A 185 -9.90 5.21 3.64
N VAL A 186 -8.65 4.80 3.89
CA VAL A 186 -7.90 3.84 3.07
C VAL A 186 -7.89 2.48 3.76
N SER A 187 -8.17 1.42 2.99
CA SER A 187 -8.03 0.04 3.46
C SER A 187 -6.57 -0.24 3.82
N LYS A 188 -6.32 -0.86 4.96
CA LYS A 188 -4.97 -1.21 5.43
C LYS A 188 -4.87 -2.71 5.61
N ASN A 189 -3.72 -3.29 5.29
CA ASN A 189 -3.41 -4.67 5.59
C ASN A 189 -2.10 -4.76 6.37
N TYR A 190 -2.12 -5.44 7.51
CA TYR A 190 -0.95 -5.67 8.35
C TYR A 190 -0.55 -7.13 8.27
N LYS A 191 0.73 -7.40 8.08
CA LYS A 191 1.30 -8.73 8.27
C LYS A 191 1.84 -8.82 9.68
N TYR A 192 1.52 -9.92 10.37
CA TYR A 192 2.08 -10.30 11.66
C TYR A 192 2.87 -11.60 11.52
N GLN A 193 3.99 -11.68 12.23
CA GLN A 193 4.79 -12.88 12.40
C GLN A 193 5.17 -13.02 13.87
N VAL A 194 4.62 -14.05 14.50
CA VAL A 194 4.71 -14.27 15.95
C VAL A 194 5.50 -15.55 16.19
N ASN A 195 6.60 -15.45 16.95
CA ASN A 195 7.28 -16.63 17.45
C ASN A 195 6.51 -17.21 18.65
N VAL A 196 6.29 -18.52 18.63
CA VAL A 196 5.61 -19.26 19.69
C VAL A 196 6.64 -20.22 20.30
N PRO A 197 7.03 -20.03 21.58
CA PRO A 197 7.98 -20.91 22.25
C PRO A 197 7.49 -22.36 22.33
N ALA A 198 8.43 -23.30 22.36
CA ALA A 198 8.14 -24.71 22.59
C ALA A 198 7.30 -24.92 23.87
N ASN A 199 6.30 -25.79 23.76
CA ASN A 199 5.35 -26.19 24.80
C ASN A 199 4.41 -25.09 25.30
N ALA A 200 4.48 -23.87 24.76
CA ALA A 200 3.57 -22.79 25.09
C ALA A 200 2.34 -22.79 24.18
N LYS A 201 1.18 -22.42 24.73
CA LYS A 201 -0.02 -22.11 23.95
C LYS A 201 0.01 -20.64 23.53
N LEU A 202 -0.48 -20.36 22.33
CA LEU A 202 -0.74 -18.98 21.87
C LEU A 202 -2.24 -18.76 21.74
N LYS A 203 -2.76 -17.64 22.23
CA LYS A 203 -4.08 -17.12 21.87
C LYS A 203 -3.92 -15.73 21.29
N ILE A 204 -4.57 -15.47 20.16
CA ILE A 204 -4.66 -14.15 19.56
C ILE A 204 -6.13 -13.76 19.44
N GLU A 205 -6.46 -12.59 19.96
CA GLU A 205 -7.80 -12.02 19.91
C GLU A 205 -7.77 -10.78 19.02
N GLY A 206 -8.44 -10.82 17.87
CA GLY A 206 -8.74 -9.64 17.09
C GLY A 206 -10.06 -9.04 17.56
N ARG A 207 -10.07 -7.78 18.03
CA ARG A 207 -11.25 -7.11 18.59
C ARG A 207 -11.54 -5.80 17.87
N LEU A 208 -12.71 -5.68 17.25
CA LEU A 208 -13.14 -4.44 16.63
C LEU A 208 -13.59 -3.51 17.74
N ALA A 209 -12.78 -2.51 18.06
CA ALA A 209 -13.04 -1.56 19.13
C ALA A 209 -13.96 -0.42 18.66
N LYS A 210 -13.86 -0.04 17.38
CA LYS A 210 -14.62 1.08 16.83
C LYS A 210 -14.85 0.96 15.33
N VAL A 211 -16.05 1.32 14.88
CA VAL A 211 -16.35 1.61 13.47
C VAL A 211 -16.30 3.13 13.29
N VAL A 212 -15.35 3.61 12.49
CA VAL A 212 -15.07 5.02 12.25
C VAL A 212 -16.10 5.63 11.29
N ALA A 213 -16.49 4.86 10.27
CA ALA A 213 -17.51 5.25 9.30
C ALA A 213 -18.33 4.03 8.85
N LYS A 214 -19.52 4.30 8.28
CA LYS A 214 -20.52 3.26 7.99
C LYS A 214 -19.92 2.13 7.15
N ASN A 215 -20.23 0.89 7.54
CA ASN A 215 -19.72 -0.36 6.98
C ASN A 215 -18.26 -0.68 7.31
N GLY A 216 -17.61 0.08 8.18
CA GLY A 216 -16.27 -0.25 8.66
C GLY A 216 -16.21 -1.64 9.28
N ASN A 217 -15.11 -2.33 9.02
CA ASN A 217 -14.92 -3.74 9.36
C ASN A 217 -13.43 -4.08 9.50
N MET A 218 -13.17 -5.28 10.02
CA MET A 218 -11.86 -5.91 9.92
C MET A 218 -11.93 -7.11 8.98
N SER A 219 -10.80 -7.51 8.43
CA SER A 219 -10.70 -8.68 7.57
C SER A 219 -9.57 -9.60 8.00
N PHE A 220 -9.79 -10.90 7.77
CA PHE A 220 -8.81 -11.93 8.00
C PHE A 220 -8.86 -12.92 6.84
N SER A 221 -7.74 -13.05 6.13
CA SER A 221 -7.66 -13.88 4.93
C SER A 221 -7.11 -15.27 5.25
N GLY A 222 -6.03 -15.37 6.01
CA GLY A 222 -5.42 -16.67 6.31
C GLY A 222 -4.19 -16.58 7.19
N LEU A 223 -3.73 -17.75 7.63
CA LEU A 223 -2.53 -17.94 8.45
C LEU A 223 -1.75 -19.18 8.04
N ALA A 224 -0.45 -19.18 8.37
CA ALA A 224 0.42 -20.33 8.31
C ALA A 224 1.19 -20.49 9.63
N LEU A 225 1.23 -21.70 10.17
CA LEU A 225 2.02 -22.07 11.33
C LEU A 225 3.20 -22.94 10.89
N SER A 226 4.41 -22.44 11.12
CA SER A 226 5.64 -23.13 10.74
C SER A 226 6.37 -23.74 11.92
N SER A 227 7.01 -24.88 11.71
CA SER A 227 7.97 -25.47 12.66
C SER A 227 9.32 -24.76 12.71
N LYS A 228 9.53 -23.80 11.82
CA LYS A 228 10.83 -23.16 11.59
C LYS A 228 10.82 -21.72 12.05
N ALA A 229 12.00 -21.22 12.39
CA ALA A 229 12.22 -19.79 12.49
C ALA A 229 12.23 -19.20 11.07
N LEU A 230 11.35 -18.23 10.81
CA LEU A 230 11.23 -17.58 9.50
C LEU A 230 11.89 -16.21 9.52
N ALA A 231 12.63 -15.85 8.46
CA ALA A 231 13.08 -14.48 8.26
C ALA A 231 11.88 -13.54 8.03
N ASP A 232 11.96 -12.31 8.53
CA ASP A 232 10.95 -11.30 8.25
C ASP A 232 11.22 -10.64 6.91
N LYS A 233 10.34 -10.92 5.95
CA LYS A 233 10.45 -10.48 4.55
C LYS A 233 9.64 -9.25 4.21
N LEU A 234 8.90 -8.68 5.17
CA LEU A 234 7.94 -7.60 4.89
C LEU A 234 8.60 -6.37 4.25
N ALA A 235 9.70 -5.90 4.82
CA ALA A 235 10.40 -4.73 4.31
C ALA A 235 10.92 -4.96 2.88
N LEU A 236 11.52 -6.14 2.61
CA LEU A 236 12.00 -6.51 1.28
C LEU A 236 10.85 -6.62 0.26
N GLN A 237 9.71 -7.22 0.65
CA GLN A 237 8.56 -7.37 -0.23
C GLN A 237 7.94 -6.00 -0.59
N ASN A 238 7.78 -5.12 0.40
CA ASN A 238 7.25 -3.77 0.18
C ASN A 238 8.17 -2.97 -0.77
N GLU A 239 9.48 -3.06 -0.57
CA GLU A 239 10.45 -2.39 -1.44
C GLU A 239 10.47 -2.99 -2.85
N TYR A 240 10.42 -4.32 -2.96
CA TYR A 240 10.29 -5.01 -4.25
C TYR A 240 9.06 -4.54 -5.02
N ASN A 241 7.89 -4.49 -4.38
CA ASN A 241 6.65 -4.01 -5.00
C ASN A 241 6.75 -2.55 -5.46
N ARG A 242 7.43 -1.72 -4.68
CA ARG A 242 7.62 -0.31 -5.02
C ARG A 242 8.52 -0.14 -6.24
N VAL A 243 9.66 -0.84 -6.25
CA VAL A 243 10.66 -0.73 -7.32
C VAL A 243 10.20 -1.45 -8.59
N SER A 244 9.44 -2.55 -8.49
CA SER A 244 8.90 -3.27 -9.66
C SER A 244 7.92 -2.45 -10.49
N ASN A 245 7.34 -1.38 -9.91
CA ASN A 245 6.45 -0.44 -10.59
C ASN A 245 7.19 0.75 -11.22
N MET A 246 8.51 0.82 -11.09
CA MET A 246 9.30 1.84 -11.78
C MET A 246 9.45 1.49 -13.26
N THR A 247 9.56 2.51 -14.11
CA THR A 247 9.94 2.36 -15.51
C THR A 247 11.28 3.02 -15.78
N GLN A 248 11.95 2.58 -16.84
CA GLN A 248 13.29 3.06 -17.14
C GLN A 248 13.32 4.57 -17.42
N GLY A 249 12.32 5.09 -18.15
CA GLY A 249 12.19 6.53 -18.42
C GLY A 249 13.49 7.20 -18.90
N LEU A 250 14.02 8.09 -18.07
CA LEU A 250 15.25 8.83 -18.34
C LEU A 250 16.51 8.20 -17.70
N TYR A 251 16.43 7.04 -17.05
CA TYR A 251 17.60 6.38 -16.50
C TYR A 251 18.46 5.72 -17.59
N THR A 252 19.78 5.74 -17.40
CA THR A 252 20.75 5.09 -18.29
C THR A 252 20.49 3.58 -18.34
N ASN A 253 20.80 2.96 -19.48
CA ASN A 253 20.63 1.52 -19.66
C ASN A 253 21.46 0.73 -18.63
N GLU A 254 22.66 1.22 -18.34
CA GLU A 254 23.64 0.59 -17.47
C GLU A 254 23.12 0.51 -16.04
N THR A 255 22.73 1.65 -15.44
CA THR A 255 22.24 1.67 -14.06
C THR A 255 20.85 1.05 -13.93
N TRP A 256 20.03 1.14 -14.98
CA TRP A 256 18.73 0.47 -15.01
C TRP A 256 18.86 -1.05 -15.01
N GLN A 257 19.78 -1.60 -15.80
CA GLN A 257 20.01 -3.04 -15.84
C GLN A 257 20.50 -3.57 -14.48
N VAL A 258 21.30 -2.80 -13.74
CA VAL A 258 21.70 -3.13 -12.36
C VAL A 258 20.48 -3.25 -11.45
N LEU A 259 19.52 -2.32 -11.54
CA LEU A 259 18.27 -2.39 -10.78
C LEU A 259 17.45 -3.64 -11.15
N VAL A 260 17.28 -3.91 -12.43
CA VAL A 260 16.53 -5.08 -12.93
C VAL A 260 17.14 -6.39 -12.42
N ASN A 261 18.47 -6.52 -12.49
CA ASN A 261 19.17 -7.70 -11.99
C ASN A 261 19.00 -7.84 -10.47
N THR A 262 19.05 -6.73 -9.74
CA THR A 262 18.89 -6.72 -8.28
C THR A 262 17.46 -7.06 -7.86
N LEU A 263 16.45 -6.59 -8.59
CA LEU A 263 15.05 -6.99 -8.43
C LEU A 263 14.89 -8.51 -8.60
N ALA A 264 15.49 -9.09 -9.64
CA ALA A 264 15.44 -10.54 -9.85
C ALA A 264 16.09 -11.31 -8.69
N ALA A 265 17.24 -10.85 -8.19
CA ALA A 265 17.91 -11.45 -7.02
C ALA A 265 17.06 -11.33 -5.74
N ALA A 266 16.46 -10.16 -5.48
CA ALA A 266 15.55 -9.94 -4.38
C ALA A 266 14.35 -10.90 -4.43
N LYS A 267 13.78 -11.11 -5.62
CA LYS A 267 12.66 -12.07 -5.81
C LYS A 267 13.04 -13.49 -5.44
N LEU A 268 14.25 -13.95 -5.78
CA LEU A 268 14.73 -15.27 -5.40
C LEU A 268 14.80 -15.45 -3.87
N VAL A 269 15.21 -14.41 -3.14
CA VAL A 269 15.22 -14.41 -1.67
C VAL A 269 13.81 -14.41 -1.10
N LEU A 270 12.89 -13.62 -1.69
CA LEU A 270 11.48 -13.59 -1.30
C LEU A 270 10.81 -14.95 -1.46
N ASP A 271 11.08 -15.66 -2.57
CA ASP A 271 10.44 -16.93 -2.91
C ASP A 271 10.97 -18.14 -2.12
N ARG A 272 12.15 -18.03 -1.52
CA ARG A 272 12.77 -19.14 -0.77
C ARG A 272 12.31 -19.16 0.68
N THR A 273 11.46 -20.10 1.08
CA THR A 273 10.95 -20.25 2.46
C THR A 273 12.07 -20.23 3.52
N GLU A 274 13.18 -20.91 3.25
CA GLU A 274 14.33 -21.04 4.15
C GLU A 274 15.35 -19.88 4.06
N ALA A 275 14.99 -18.75 3.44
CA ALA A 275 15.88 -17.59 3.42
C ALA A 275 16.17 -17.13 4.86
N THR A 276 17.43 -16.86 5.14
CA THR A 276 17.89 -16.38 6.44
C THR A 276 17.71 -14.86 6.56
N GLN A 277 17.62 -14.34 7.77
CA GLN A 277 17.50 -12.88 7.98
C GLN A 277 18.67 -12.09 7.34
N PRO A 278 19.95 -12.52 7.45
CA PRO A 278 21.04 -11.83 6.77
C PRO A 278 20.91 -11.79 5.24
N GLU A 279 20.34 -12.83 4.61
CA GLU A 279 20.09 -12.82 3.17
C GLU A 279 18.97 -11.84 2.79
N VAL A 280 17.92 -11.74 3.60
CA VAL A 280 16.85 -10.75 3.43
C VAL A 280 17.40 -9.33 3.59
N ASP A 281 18.20 -9.09 4.65
CA ASP A 281 18.82 -7.81 4.94
C ASP A 281 19.80 -7.40 3.82
N SER A 282 20.59 -8.35 3.31
CA SER A 282 21.48 -8.10 2.18
C SER A 282 20.69 -7.78 0.90
N ALA A 283 19.58 -8.46 0.65
CA ALA A 283 18.76 -8.23 -0.54
C ALA A 283 18.09 -6.85 -0.52
N ILE A 284 17.55 -6.41 0.62
CA ILE A 284 16.94 -5.07 0.70
C ILE A 284 18.01 -3.97 0.59
N ASN A 285 19.17 -4.14 1.22
CA ASN A 285 20.27 -3.18 1.09
C ASN A 285 20.77 -3.06 -0.35
N ALA A 286 20.91 -4.19 -1.06
CA ALA A 286 21.29 -4.20 -2.46
C ALA A 286 20.24 -3.50 -3.34
N LEU A 287 18.95 -3.77 -3.11
CA LEU A 287 17.85 -3.17 -3.87
C LEU A 287 17.78 -1.65 -3.69
N VAL A 288 17.91 -1.18 -2.44
CA VAL A 288 17.97 0.26 -2.14
C VAL A 288 19.21 0.90 -2.77
N ALA A 289 20.38 0.26 -2.69
CA ALA A 289 21.60 0.79 -3.29
C ALA A 289 21.50 0.88 -4.82
N ALA A 290 20.92 -0.14 -5.48
CA ALA A 290 20.69 -0.12 -6.92
C ALA A 290 19.73 1.01 -7.32
N GLN A 291 18.72 1.29 -6.50
CA GLN A 291 17.78 2.38 -6.76
C GLN A 291 18.43 3.76 -6.60
N VAL A 292 19.22 3.97 -5.54
CA VAL A 292 19.98 5.21 -5.32
C VAL A 292 21.06 5.41 -6.37
N GLY A 293 21.63 4.31 -6.89
CA GLY A 293 22.63 4.32 -7.96
C GLY A 293 22.09 4.56 -9.37
N LEU A 294 20.79 4.81 -9.53
CA LEU A 294 20.23 5.16 -10.83
C LEU A 294 20.73 6.51 -11.33
N VAL A 295 21.30 6.53 -12.53
CA VAL A 295 21.80 7.74 -13.20
C VAL A 295 20.87 8.09 -14.34
N LYS A 296 20.47 9.36 -14.44
CA LYS A 296 19.72 9.86 -15.60
C LYS A 296 20.65 10.04 -16.79
N ARG A 297 20.21 9.66 -17.98
CA ARG A 297 20.91 9.98 -19.22
C ARG A 297 20.83 11.49 -19.48
N GLU A 298 21.88 12.04 -20.06
CA GLU A 298 21.85 13.41 -20.56
C GLU A 298 20.72 13.54 -21.59
N SER A 299 19.80 14.47 -21.32
CA SER A 299 18.63 14.71 -22.13
C SER A 299 18.12 16.13 -21.93
N ASN A 300 17.47 16.67 -22.96
CA ASN A 300 16.71 17.89 -22.84
C ASN A 300 15.34 17.66 -22.20
N ILE A 301 14.91 16.40 -22.02
CA ILE A 301 13.65 16.08 -21.36
C ILE A 301 13.85 16.18 -19.84
N VAL A 302 13.08 17.06 -19.21
CA VAL A 302 13.09 17.32 -17.76
C VAL A 302 12.07 16.44 -17.05
N ILE A 303 10.86 16.37 -17.61
CA ILE A 303 9.75 15.55 -17.12
C ILE A 303 9.33 14.64 -18.26
N ASP A 304 9.19 13.35 -17.96
CA ASP A 304 8.77 12.34 -18.94
C ASP A 304 7.63 11.48 -18.40
N PHE A 305 6.41 11.80 -18.80
CA PHE A 305 5.21 11.01 -18.51
C PHE A 305 4.72 10.33 -19.79
N THR A 306 5.57 9.53 -20.45
CA THR A 306 5.21 8.80 -21.69
C THR A 306 5.23 7.29 -21.53
N ASP A 307 4.72 6.80 -20.40
CA ASP A 307 4.50 5.37 -20.18
C ASP A 307 3.35 4.83 -21.06
N LYS A 308 3.04 3.54 -20.94
CA LYS A 308 1.98 2.88 -21.72
C LYS A 308 0.63 3.59 -21.55
N ALA A 309 0.07 4.05 -22.66
CA ALA A 309 -1.27 4.61 -22.72
C ALA A 309 -2.31 3.60 -22.24
N PHE A 310 -3.25 4.08 -21.42
CA PHE A 310 -4.28 3.27 -20.78
C PHE A 310 -5.70 3.78 -21.09
N LYS A 311 -5.93 5.09 -21.01
CA LYS A 311 -7.25 5.73 -21.20
C LYS A 311 -7.09 7.12 -21.80
N GLU A 312 -8.21 7.82 -22.01
CA GLU A 312 -8.24 9.18 -22.54
C GLU A 312 -9.46 9.93 -22.01
N TYR A 313 -9.34 11.25 -21.83
CA TYR A 313 -10.41 12.07 -21.27
C TYR A 313 -10.58 13.39 -21.99
N THR A 314 -11.84 13.83 -22.15
CA THR A 314 -12.18 14.99 -22.98
C THR A 314 -11.81 16.33 -22.34
N PHE A 315 -11.57 17.32 -23.19
CA PHE A 315 -11.51 18.74 -22.85
C PHE A 315 -11.94 19.63 -24.03
N GLY A 316 -12.12 20.92 -23.75
CA GLY A 316 -12.46 21.94 -24.75
C GLY A 316 -13.97 22.16 -24.92
N ALA A 317 -14.81 21.56 -24.08
CA ALA A 317 -16.25 21.78 -24.11
C ALA A 317 -16.65 23.12 -23.46
N LYS A 318 -17.93 23.52 -23.56
CA LYS A 318 -18.41 24.84 -23.10
C LYS A 318 -18.57 24.97 -21.59
N THR A 319 -18.95 23.90 -20.88
CA THR A 319 -19.34 23.96 -19.46
C THR A 319 -18.57 22.98 -18.59
N ASP A 320 -18.73 21.67 -18.80
CA ASP A 320 -17.94 20.64 -18.13
C ASP A 320 -16.78 20.21 -19.01
N GLN A 321 -15.60 19.99 -18.43
CA GLN A 321 -14.39 19.64 -19.17
C GLN A 321 -13.99 20.74 -20.16
N GLN A 322 -14.07 21.98 -19.68
CA GLN A 322 -13.58 23.14 -20.42
C GLN A 322 -12.06 23.07 -20.59
N ASP A 323 -11.38 22.68 -19.52
CA ASP A 323 -9.94 22.49 -19.45
C ASP A 323 -9.66 21.09 -18.87
N ARG A 324 -8.50 20.52 -19.24
CA ARG A 324 -7.86 19.40 -18.52
C ARG A 324 -6.50 19.86 -18.06
N TYR A 325 -6.09 19.43 -16.87
CA TYR A 325 -4.77 19.76 -16.35
C TYR A 325 -4.03 18.52 -15.84
N GLN A 326 -2.71 18.59 -15.93
CA GLN A 326 -1.77 17.65 -15.33
C GLN A 326 -0.69 18.44 -14.59
N THR A 327 -0.48 18.13 -13.31
CA THR A 327 0.64 18.73 -12.58
C THR A 327 1.93 17.97 -12.82
N PHE A 328 3.04 18.68 -12.64
CA PHE A 328 4.37 18.11 -12.57
C PHE A 328 5.20 18.91 -11.56
N THR A 329 6.20 18.28 -10.95
CA THR A 329 7.11 18.94 -10.01
C THR A 329 8.49 19.05 -10.64
N ALA A 330 8.96 20.27 -10.86
CA ALA A 330 10.35 20.52 -11.24
C ALA A 330 11.22 20.30 -9.99
N LYS A 331 12.16 19.36 -10.06
CA LYS A 331 13.07 19.05 -8.94
C LYS A 331 14.19 20.08 -8.82
N GLU A 332 14.67 20.57 -9.95
CA GLU A 332 15.73 21.56 -10.03
C GLU A 332 15.22 22.74 -10.85
N ALA A 333 15.86 23.91 -10.67
CA ALA A 333 15.57 25.07 -11.49
C ALA A 333 15.98 24.80 -12.95
N VAL A 334 15.11 25.12 -13.90
CA VAL A 334 15.35 24.82 -15.32
C VAL A 334 14.57 25.74 -16.24
N ASP A 335 15.21 26.17 -17.33
CA ASP A 335 14.54 26.90 -18.41
C ASP A 335 13.89 25.91 -19.37
N MET A 336 12.55 25.77 -19.27
CA MET A 336 11.79 24.99 -20.24
C MET A 336 11.56 25.81 -21.50
N LYS A 337 11.57 25.13 -22.65
CA LYS A 337 11.40 25.72 -23.99
C LYS A 337 10.21 25.11 -24.73
N TYR A 338 10.02 23.81 -24.59
CA TYR A 338 8.96 23.08 -25.26
C TYR A 338 8.18 22.20 -24.29
N VAL A 339 6.93 21.96 -24.67
CA VAL A 339 6.10 20.90 -24.09
C VAL A 339 5.69 19.95 -25.19
N GLN A 340 5.55 18.67 -24.84
CA GLN A 340 4.92 17.68 -25.70
C GLN A 340 3.71 17.12 -24.99
N VAL A 341 2.57 17.01 -25.68
CA VAL A 341 1.34 16.44 -25.13
C VAL A 341 0.74 15.44 -26.11
N ASN A 342 0.26 14.30 -25.60
CA ASN A 342 -0.47 13.35 -26.42
C ASN A 342 -1.97 13.62 -26.35
N VAL A 343 -2.51 14.19 -27.43
CA VAL A 343 -3.93 14.53 -27.54
C VAL A 343 -4.53 13.93 -28.79
N LYS A 344 -5.81 13.59 -28.72
CA LYS A 344 -6.62 13.16 -29.87
C LYS A 344 -7.71 14.17 -30.17
N ARG A 345 -8.03 14.35 -31.44
CA ARG A 345 -9.24 15.07 -31.86
C ARG A 345 -10.46 14.22 -31.57
N TYR A 346 -11.52 14.83 -31.07
CA TYR A 346 -12.71 14.11 -30.66
C TYR A 346 -13.98 14.93 -30.85
N LYS A 347 -14.94 14.41 -31.62
CA LYS A 347 -16.09 15.18 -32.14
C LYS A 347 -15.57 16.38 -32.94
N GLU A 348 -15.59 16.28 -34.26
CA GLU A 348 -15.16 17.40 -35.12
C GLU A 348 -16.32 18.41 -35.31
N PRO A 349 -16.04 19.67 -35.67
CA PRO A 349 -14.71 20.27 -35.82
C PRO A 349 -14.10 20.74 -34.49
N VAL A 350 -12.81 20.50 -34.30
CA VAL A 350 -12.01 21.13 -33.25
C VAL A 350 -11.46 22.50 -33.68
N SER A 351 -11.08 23.31 -32.70
CA SER A 351 -10.35 24.58 -32.88
C SER A 351 -8.91 24.47 -32.40
N ASP A 352 -8.11 25.53 -32.55
CA ASP A 352 -6.70 25.52 -32.15
C ASP A 352 -6.52 25.17 -30.67
N LEU A 353 -5.51 24.33 -30.38
CA LEU A 353 -5.19 23.88 -29.04
C LEU A 353 -4.47 25.01 -28.29
N ILE A 354 -4.93 25.32 -27.08
CA ILE A 354 -4.25 26.26 -26.18
C ILE A 354 -3.60 25.47 -25.05
N ILE A 355 -2.31 25.71 -24.84
CA ILE A 355 -1.53 25.12 -23.76
C ILE A 355 -1.05 26.21 -22.83
N LYS A 356 -1.30 26.04 -21.53
CA LYS A 356 -1.02 27.03 -20.49
C LYS A 356 -0.22 26.41 -19.36
N LEU A 357 0.68 27.18 -18.77
CA LEU A 357 1.35 26.83 -17.52
C LEU A 357 0.75 27.64 -16.37
N TYR A 358 0.51 27.00 -15.23
CA TYR A 358 -0.03 27.65 -14.04
C TYR A 358 0.78 27.29 -12.80
N ALA A 359 0.75 28.20 -11.82
CA ALA A 359 1.06 27.87 -10.43
C ALA A 359 -0.05 26.98 -9.85
N VAL A 360 0.25 26.23 -8.78
CA VAL A 360 -0.73 25.39 -8.09
C VAL A 360 -0.77 25.64 -6.59
N ASN A 361 -1.93 25.41 -5.98
CA ASN A 361 -2.07 25.40 -4.53
C ASN A 361 -1.63 24.06 -3.91
N SER A 362 -1.73 23.97 -2.57
CA SER A 362 -1.42 22.75 -1.80
C SER A 362 -2.28 21.54 -2.14
N GLU A 363 -3.44 21.75 -2.77
CA GLU A 363 -4.37 20.69 -3.20
C GLU A 363 -4.10 20.24 -4.65
N GLY A 364 -3.07 20.79 -5.30
CA GLY A 364 -2.73 20.47 -6.69
C GLY A 364 -3.69 21.05 -7.72
N LEU A 365 -4.42 22.12 -7.36
CA LEU A 365 -5.30 22.85 -8.28
C LEU A 365 -4.55 24.04 -8.91
N PRO A 366 -4.70 24.29 -10.22
CA PRO A 366 -4.19 25.51 -10.84
C PRO A 366 -4.79 26.77 -10.20
N THR A 367 -3.97 27.80 -10.01
CA THR A 367 -4.36 29.07 -9.37
C THR A 367 -3.84 30.29 -10.10
N GLY A 368 -4.58 31.40 -9.99
CA GLY A 368 -4.19 32.68 -10.60
C GLY A 368 -4.34 32.68 -12.12
N ASP A 369 -3.65 33.61 -12.77
CA ASP A 369 -3.56 33.68 -14.22
C ASP A 369 -2.49 32.70 -14.76
N PRO A 370 -2.56 32.32 -16.05
CA PRO A 370 -1.48 31.57 -16.69
C PRO A 370 -0.14 32.29 -16.54
N LEU A 371 0.89 31.55 -16.11
CA LEU A 371 2.27 32.04 -16.06
C LEU A 371 2.83 32.27 -17.47
N VAL A 372 2.47 31.38 -18.40
CA VAL A 372 2.75 31.48 -19.83
C VAL A 372 1.72 30.65 -20.60
N GLN A 373 1.47 31.01 -21.86
CA GLN A 373 0.61 30.23 -22.75
C GLN A 373 1.11 30.24 -24.19
N THR A 374 0.65 29.26 -24.96
CA THR A 374 0.89 29.14 -26.40
C THR A 374 -0.33 28.56 -27.09
N THR A 375 -0.45 28.80 -28.40
CA THR A 375 -1.51 28.27 -29.25
C THR A 375 -0.90 27.41 -30.35
N VAL A 376 -1.43 26.21 -30.55
CA VAL A 376 -1.03 25.26 -31.58
C VAL A 376 -2.15 25.17 -32.60
N ASP A 377 -1.86 25.54 -33.84
CA ASP A 377 -2.77 25.36 -34.98
C ASP A 377 -3.29 23.92 -35.01
N LYS A 378 -4.61 23.75 -35.09
CA LYS A 378 -5.25 22.44 -35.04
C LYS A 378 -4.68 21.47 -36.09
N ASN A 379 -4.23 21.95 -37.25
CA ASN A 379 -3.66 21.14 -38.32
C ASN A 379 -2.26 20.60 -38.00
N ARG A 380 -1.58 21.15 -36.99
CA ARG A 380 -0.29 20.68 -36.49
C ARG A 380 -0.41 19.63 -35.39
N ILE A 381 -1.63 19.33 -34.94
CA ILE A 381 -1.88 18.29 -33.95
C ILE A 381 -1.58 16.92 -34.54
N VAL A 382 -0.70 16.17 -33.89
CA VAL A 382 -0.43 14.77 -34.19
C VAL A 382 -1.47 13.94 -33.45
N ASP A 383 -2.52 13.51 -34.16
CA ASP A 383 -3.68 12.83 -33.56
C ASP A 383 -3.28 11.50 -32.91
N GLY A 384 -3.30 11.45 -31.57
CA GLY A 384 -2.87 10.29 -30.78
C GLY A 384 -1.35 10.12 -30.63
N GLY A 385 -0.56 11.07 -31.16
CA GLY A 385 0.88 11.16 -30.98
C GLY A 385 1.29 12.39 -30.16
N LEU A 386 2.60 12.57 -29.95
CA LEU A 386 3.13 13.70 -29.22
C LEU A 386 3.10 14.98 -30.08
N THR A 387 2.19 15.89 -29.74
CA THR A 387 2.17 17.24 -30.30
C THR A 387 3.17 18.12 -29.55
N THR A 388 4.13 18.71 -30.26
CA THR A 388 5.14 19.61 -29.68
C THR A 388 4.72 21.07 -29.82
N ALA A 389 4.81 21.83 -28.73
CA ALA A 389 4.53 23.26 -28.68
C ALA A 389 5.66 24.02 -27.99
N GLU A 390 5.98 25.20 -28.51
CA GLU A 390 6.90 26.12 -27.84
C GLU A 390 6.17 26.82 -26.69
N LEU A 391 6.72 26.69 -25.49
CA LEU A 391 6.22 27.26 -24.25
C LEU A 391 7.43 27.53 -23.36
N SER A 392 7.95 28.76 -23.40
CA SER A 392 9.18 29.12 -22.69
C SER A 392 8.88 29.65 -21.30
N TYR A 393 9.53 29.10 -20.27
CA TYR A 393 9.39 29.57 -18.88
C TYR A 393 10.57 29.09 -18.01
N SER A 394 10.97 29.88 -17.02
CA SER A 394 12.00 29.50 -16.04
C SER A 394 11.33 28.85 -14.82
N LEU A 395 11.42 27.53 -14.72
CA LEU A 395 10.86 26.75 -13.62
C LEU A 395 11.78 26.85 -12.40
N LEU A 396 11.18 26.97 -11.21
CA LEU A 396 11.87 26.90 -9.93
C LEU A 396 12.03 25.44 -9.48
N GLY A 397 13.14 25.15 -8.80
CA GLY A 397 13.36 23.86 -8.16
C GLY A 397 12.34 23.60 -7.04
N ASP A 398 12.12 22.32 -6.75
CA ASP A 398 11.12 21.80 -5.81
C ASP A 398 9.72 22.46 -5.91
N THR A 399 9.35 22.94 -7.10
CA THR A 399 8.11 23.67 -7.33
C THR A 399 7.19 22.88 -8.25
N ARG A 400 5.92 22.77 -7.84
CA ARG A 400 4.87 22.15 -8.65
C ARG A 400 4.20 23.18 -9.55
N TYR A 401 3.95 22.77 -10.78
CA TYR A 401 3.22 23.54 -11.79
C TYR A 401 2.11 22.67 -12.40
N ALA A 402 1.16 23.30 -13.08
CA ALA A 402 0.16 22.60 -13.88
C ALA A 402 0.25 23.00 -15.36
N LEU A 403 0.31 21.99 -16.23
CA LEU A 403 0.05 22.17 -17.65
C LEU A 403 -1.46 22.02 -17.87
N VAL A 404 -2.10 23.04 -18.42
CA VAL A 404 -3.55 23.10 -18.65
C VAL A 404 -3.81 23.18 -20.16
N LEU A 405 -4.63 22.26 -20.67
CA LEU A 405 -5.04 22.18 -22.06
C LEU A 405 -6.50 22.58 -22.23
N THR A 406 -6.74 23.43 -23.23
CA THR A 406 -8.08 23.80 -23.70
C THR A 406 -8.02 24.06 -25.20
N GLN A 407 -9.11 24.52 -25.80
CA GLN A 407 -9.12 24.96 -27.19
C GLN A 407 -9.65 26.39 -27.31
N GLN A 408 -9.26 27.08 -28.37
CA GLN A 408 -9.57 28.49 -28.59
C GLN A 408 -11.07 28.75 -28.69
N GLU A 409 -11.78 27.95 -29.46
CA GLU A 409 -13.23 27.99 -29.57
C GLU A 409 -13.85 26.76 -28.93
N ARG A 410 -14.42 26.94 -27.74
CA ARG A 410 -15.08 25.85 -27.00
C ARG A 410 -16.43 25.53 -27.61
N GLY A 411 -16.66 24.26 -27.93
CA GLY A 411 -17.76 23.88 -28.80
C GLY A 411 -18.29 22.48 -28.57
N SER A 412 -19.06 22.00 -29.57
CA SER A 412 -19.46 20.60 -29.69
C SER A 412 -18.30 19.70 -30.09
N GLY A 413 -17.28 20.27 -30.74
CA GLY A 413 -16.03 19.58 -30.97
C GLY A 413 -15.05 19.73 -29.82
N GLU A 414 -14.26 18.70 -29.54
CA GLU A 414 -13.48 18.52 -28.32
C GLU A 414 -12.12 17.86 -28.63
N TYR A 415 -11.20 17.89 -27.66
CA TYR A 415 -10.01 17.04 -27.68
C TYR A 415 -10.12 16.00 -26.59
N ARG A 416 -9.27 14.97 -26.65
CA ARG A 416 -9.03 14.03 -25.57
C ARG A 416 -7.56 13.99 -25.22
N TRP A 417 -7.21 14.18 -23.95
CA TRP A 417 -5.85 13.95 -23.48
C TRP A 417 -5.68 12.46 -23.20
N VAL A 418 -4.71 11.83 -23.87
CA VAL A 418 -4.33 10.45 -23.60
C VAL A 418 -3.60 10.36 -22.28
N ILE A 419 -3.94 9.37 -21.46
CA ILE A 419 -3.39 9.17 -20.13
C ILE A 419 -2.72 7.79 -19.99
N MET A 420 -1.73 7.74 -19.11
CA MET A 420 -1.11 6.52 -18.58
C MET A 420 -1.60 6.27 -17.15
N SER A 421 -1.40 5.05 -16.64
CA SER A 421 -1.53 4.78 -15.22
C SER A 421 -0.51 5.61 -14.43
N LYS A 422 -0.83 5.94 -13.18
CA LYS A 422 0.16 6.53 -12.27
C LYS A 422 1.32 5.57 -12.08
N ASN A 423 2.54 6.09 -12.13
CA ASN A 423 3.75 5.34 -11.83
C ASN A 423 4.58 6.08 -10.77
N PHE A 424 5.77 5.58 -10.47
CA PHE A 424 6.64 6.15 -9.45
C PHE A 424 6.89 7.66 -9.61
N GLU A 425 7.03 8.15 -10.84
CA GLU A 425 7.32 9.55 -11.16
C GLU A 425 6.08 10.45 -11.04
N SER A 426 4.88 9.94 -11.35
CA SER A 426 3.64 10.72 -11.40
C SER A 426 2.65 10.45 -10.26
N GLN A 427 2.93 9.49 -9.37
CA GLN A 427 2.02 9.07 -8.30
C GLN A 427 1.59 10.24 -7.38
N LYS A 428 2.47 11.21 -7.15
CA LYS A 428 2.20 12.41 -6.33
C LYS A 428 1.61 13.58 -7.12
N GLU A 429 1.44 13.45 -8.44
CA GLU A 429 0.94 14.52 -9.30
C GLU A 429 -0.58 14.44 -9.49
N TYR A 430 -1.20 15.53 -9.88
CA TYR A 430 -2.65 15.65 -9.98
C TYR A 430 -3.06 15.74 -11.44
N PHE A 431 -4.14 15.06 -11.77
CA PHE A 431 -4.84 15.18 -13.04
C PHE A 431 -6.24 15.68 -12.75
N GLY A 432 -6.82 16.49 -13.63
CA GLY A 432 -8.17 16.99 -13.37
C GLY A 432 -8.72 17.80 -14.52
N LYS A 433 -9.86 18.44 -14.25
CA LYS A 433 -10.61 19.22 -15.23
C LYS A 433 -11.08 20.54 -14.65
N SER A 434 -11.62 21.40 -15.49
CA SER A 434 -12.46 22.51 -15.03
C SER A 434 -13.94 22.28 -15.37
N THR A 435 -14.82 22.80 -14.51
CA THR A 435 -16.26 22.92 -14.75
C THR A 435 -16.67 24.35 -14.46
N SER A 436 -17.25 25.04 -15.43
CA SER A 436 -17.66 26.45 -15.32
C SER A 436 -16.53 27.36 -14.80
N GLY A 437 -15.31 27.15 -15.27
CA GLY A 437 -14.11 27.91 -14.91
C GLY A 437 -13.44 27.47 -13.60
N VAL A 438 -14.04 26.53 -12.86
CA VAL A 438 -13.50 26.07 -11.56
C VAL A 438 -12.77 24.75 -11.75
N PHE A 439 -11.48 24.70 -11.39
CA PHE A 439 -10.68 23.49 -11.43
C PHE A 439 -11.09 22.49 -10.34
N LYS A 440 -11.08 21.21 -10.70
CA LYS A 440 -11.41 20.08 -9.85
C LYS A 440 -10.41 18.96 -10.10
N SER A 441 -9.94 18.36 -9.01
CA SER A 441 -9.07 17.20 -9.06
C SER A 441 -9.86 15.95 -9.48
N GLU A 442 -9.28 15.21 -10.41
CA GLU A 442 -9.65 13.83 -10.77
C GLU A 442 -8.38 12.96 -10.74
N ALA A 443 -7.50 13.19 -9.75
CA ALA A 443 -6.15 12.63 -9.73
C ALA A 443 -6.12 11.09 -9.74
N SER A 444 -7.19 10.44 -9.31
CA SER A 444 -7.34 8.97 -9.37
C SER A 444 -7.47 8.41 -10.78
N LEU A 445 -7.73 9.24 -11.80
CA LEU A 445 -7.93 8.77 -13.17
C LEU A 445 -6.62 8.33 -13.85
N GLY A 446 -5.49 8.90 -13.48
CA GLY A 446 -4.18 8.57 -14.04
C GLY A 446 -3.28 9.78 -14.22
N THR A 447 -2.44 9.76 -15.26
CA THR A 447 -1.49 10.84 -15.59
C THR A 447 -1.57 11.19 -17.06
N GLY A 448 -1.77 12.45 -17.38
CA GLY A 448 -1.73 12.97 -18.75
C GLY A 448 -0.38 12.70 -19.39
N ILE A 449 -0.37 12.11 -20.59
CA ILE A 449 0.87 11.83 -21.31
C ILE A 449 1.47 13.14 -21.79
N MET A 450 2.64 13.47 -21.27
CA MET A 450 3.33 14.72 -21.57
C MET A 450 4.83 14.68 -21.30
N ARG A 451 5.55 15.65 -21.89
CA ARG A 451 6.94 15.96 -21.57
C ARG A 451 7.15 17.46 -21.37
N ILE A 452 8.08 17.79 -20.49
CA ILE A 452 8.66 19.14 -20.36
C ILE A 452 10.09 19.07 -20.87
N VAL A 453 10.46 19.97 -21.79
CA VAL A 453 11.74 19.92 -22.49
C VAL A 453 12.46 21.27 -22.36
N LYS A 454 13.71 21.25 -21.91
CA LYS A 454 14.59 22.42 -21.85
C LYS A 454 15.22 22.74 -23.21
N GLU A 455 15.68 23.96 -23.38
CA GLU A 455 16.52 24.33 -24.52
C GLU A 455 17.89 23.65 -24.38
N GLY A 456 18.45 23.13 -25.48
CA GLY A 456 19.77 22.51 -25.45
C GLY A 456 20.31 22.11 -26.82
N ASN A 457 21.64 22.07 -26.93
CA ASN A 457 22.41 21.64 -28.12
C ASN A 457 22.55 20.11 -28.24
N VAL A 458 21.77 19.34 -27.49
CA VAL A 458 21.85 17.86 -27.43
C VAL A 458 20.89 17.22 -28.44
N ASP A 459 21.31 16.08 -28.99
CA ASP A 459 20.67 15.28 -30.06
C ASP A 459 19.13 15.31 -30.02
N ARG A 460 18.53 15.74 -31.13
CA ARG A 460 17.07 15.80 -31.32
C ARG A 460 16.46 14.47 -31.77
N ALA A 461 17.27 13.45 -32.08
CA ALA A 461 16.78 12.14 -32.49
C ALA A 461 15.81 11.48 -31.49
N PRO A 462 15.98 11.57 -30.15
CA PRO A 462 15.02 11.05 -29.17
C PRO A 462 13.70 11.85 -29.08
N LEU A 463 13.67 13.08 -29.62
CA LEU A 463 12.45 13.89 -29.73
C LEU A 463 11.67 13.60 -31.02
N GLN A 464 12.31 12.95 -32.01
CA GLN A 464 11.74 12.62 -33.31
C GLN A 464 11.43 11.12 -33.48
N ALA A 465 12.10 10.24 -32.73
CA ALA A 465 11.82 8.81 -32.72
C ALA A 465 10.90 8.44 -31.55
N LEU A 466 9.59 8.53 -31.80
CA LEU A 466 8.51 7.66 -31.29
C LEU A 466 7.20 8.00 -32.02
#